data_AF-A0A8J0QW19-F1
#
_entry.id   AF-A0A8J0QW19-F1
#
_cell.length_a   1.000
_cell.length_b   1.000
_cell.length_c   1.000
_cell.angle_alpha   90.00
_cell.angle_beta   90.00
_cell.angle_gamma   90.00
#
_symmetry.space_group_name_H-M   'P 1'
#
loop_
_entity.id
_entity.type
_entity.pdbx_description
1 polymer ?
#
loop_
_entity_poly.entity_id
_entity_poly.type
_entity_poly.pdbx_seq_one_letter_code
_entity_poly.pdbx_strand_id
1 'polypeptide(L)'
;MAARCAPHSADHGVTLHVQDPIINTTVSQDIVLAIECLCNGTPSIKWDHMSSRGIQHIIQWKAGSYLNISQSYSDRVHSYENGSIKLLNVGVKDTGFYVVTVTEEFGLTKHGTIVLNVHEILYEDFYFVAVFIAFLAAGSAVLVCFLWICNKCANIYHKKKQLKRAEEIEMRIISDQ
;
A
#
# COMPACT_ATOMS: atom_id res chain seq x y z
N MET A 1 -62.54 8.92 16.08
CA MET A 1 -61.23 8.92 15.42
C MET A 1 -60.22 9.41 16.45
N ALA A 2 -59.61 8.48 17.19
CA ALA A 2 -58.60 8.79 18.21
C ALA A 2 -57.64 7.61 18.25
N ALA A 3 -56.43 7.82 17.74
CA ALA A 3 -55.30 6.94 17.97
C ALA A 3 -54.30 7.75 18.81
N ARG A 4 -54.28 7.46 20.12
CA ARG A 4 -53.24 7.94 21.04
C ARG A 4 -52.04 7.00 20.96
N CYS A 5 -50.90 7.61 20.65
CA CYS A 5 -49.54 7.36 21.09
C CYS A 5 -48.98 5.92 21.11
N ALA A 6 -47.90 5.72 20.35
CA ALA A 6 -46.72 5.04 20.88
C ALA A 6 -45.68 6.12 21.22
N PRO A 7 -45.14 6.18 22.44
CA PRO A 7 -44.00 7.02 22.73
C PRO A 7 -42.78 6.43 22.01
N HIS A 8 -42.08 7.28 21.26
CA HIS A 8 -40.77 6.99 20.72
C HIS A 8 -39.88 6.61 21.91
N SER A 9 -39.52 5.33 22.01
CA SER A 9 -38.56 4.83 22.98
C SER A 9 -37.27 5.62 22.80
N ALA A 10 -36.87 6.37 23.84
CA ALA A 10 -35.52 6.86 23.96
C ALA A 10 -34.61 5.62 23.93
N ASP A 11 -33.80 5.51 22.89
CA ASP A 11 -32.81 4.45 22.74
C ASP A 11 -31.73 4.67 23.81
N HIS A 12 -31.95 4.09 24.99
CA HIS A 12 -30.94 3.99 26.03
C HIS A 12 -29.93 2.92 25.60
N GLY A 13 -29.09 3.26 24.62
CA GLY A 13 -28.19 2.31 23.98
C GLY A 13 -26.86 2.94 23.58
N VAL A 14 -25.76 2.24 23.87
CA VAL A 14 -24.46 2.52 23.25
C VAL A 14 -24.55 2.21 21.77
N THR A 15 -24.33 3.23 20.94
CA THR A 15 -24.14 3.08 19.51
C THR A 15 -22.65 3.11 19.21
N LEU A 16 -22.18 2.11 18.47
CA LEU A 16 -20.81 2.01 18.01
C LEU A 16 -20.81 1.75 16.51
N HIS A 17 -20.19 2.65 15.76
CA HIS A 17 -20.02 2.52 14.32
C HIS A 17 -18.53 2.45 13.98
N VAL A 18 -18.14 1.44 13.20
CA VAL A 18 -16.79 1.30 12.66
C VAL A 18 -16.82 1.84 11.23
N GLN A 19 -15.97 2.82 10.93
CA GLN A 19 -15.98 3.48 9.61
C GLN A 19 -15.41 2.55 8.53
N ASP A 20 -14.16 2.10 8.72
CA ASP A 20 -13.45 1.21 7.79
C ASP A 20 -13.14 -0.13 8.47
N PRO A 21 -13.94 -1.18 8.24
CA PRO A 21 -13.74 -2.47 8.89
C PRO A 21 -12.51 -3.23 8.37
N ILE A 22 -11.97 -2.84 7.21
CA ILE A 22 -10.77 -3.43 6.61
C ILE A 22 -9.88 -2.32 6.09
N ILE A 23 -8.64 -2.24 6.60
CA ILE A 23 -7.64 -1.25 6.21
C ILE A 23 -6.45 -1.99 5.59
N ASN A 24 -6.11 -1.61 4.36
CA ASN A 24 -4.93 -2.09 3.67
C ASN A 24 -3.91 -0.96 3.60
N THR A 25 -2.70 -1.21 4.10
CA THR A 25 -1.63 -0.21 4.18
C THR A 25 -0.28 -0.85 3.88
N THR A 26 0.76 -0.04 3.90
CA THR A 26 2.15 -0.45 3.67
C THR A 26 3.00 -0.08 4.87
N VAL A 27 4.15 -0.73 5.00
CA VAL A 27 5.09 -0.45 6.09
C VAL A 27 5.47 1.04 6.17
N SER A 28 5.69 1.52 7.39
CA SER A 28 6.05 2.90 7.74
C SER A 28 4.96 3.96 7.55
N GLN A 29 3.74 3.56 7.20
CA GLN A 29 2.61 4.50 7.17
C GLN A 29 2.01 4.71 8.56
N ASP A 30 1.33 5.83 8.72
CA ASP A 30 0.45 6.09 9.85
C ASP A 30 -0.98 5.76 9.44
N ILE A 31 -1.75 5.14 10.33
CA ILE A 31 -3.16 4.83 10.08
C ILE A 31 -4.04 5.35 11.21
N VAL A 32 -5.32 5.53 10.91
CA VAL A 32 -6.36 5.80 11.91
C VAL A 32 -7.34 4.63 11.93
N LEU A 33 -7.53 4.05 13.11
CA LEU A 33 -8.57 3.08 13.38
C LEU A 33 -9.81 3.86 13.80
N ALA A 34 -10.64 4.16 12.80
CA ALA A 34 -11.72 5.12 12.92
C ALA A 34 -13.02 4.47 13.40
N ILE A 35 -13.54 4.99 14.50
CA ILE A 35 -14.85 4.65 15.05
C ILE A 35 -15.60 5.91 15.44
N GLU A 36 -16.90 5.76 15.57
CA GLU A 36 -17.79 6.75 16.16
C GLU A 36 -18.62 6.04 17.24
N CYS A 37 -18.51 6.52 18.47
CA CYS A 37 -19.30 6.02 19.58
C CYS A 37 -20.20 7.11 20.15
N LEU A 38 -21.48 6.79 20.30
CA LEU A 38 -22.46 7.60 21.03
C LEU A 38 -22.98 6.78 22.20
N CYS A 39 -22.97 7.37 23.39
CA CYS A 39 -23.44 6.73 24.61
C CYS A 39 -23.89 7.81 25.60
N ASN A 40 -24.65 7.39 26.60
CA ASN A 40 -25.05 8.30 27.66
C ASN A 40 -23.95 8.36 28.73
N GLY A 41 -23.46 9.56 29.02
CA GLY A 41 -22.36 9.77 29.96
C GLY A 41 -20.97 9.59 29.34
N THR A 42 -19.98 9.27 30.17
CA THR A 42 -18.57 9.15 29.72
C THR A 42 -18.18 7.67 29.61
N PRO A 43 -17.98 7.13 28.39
CA PRO A 43 -17.64 5.73 28.22
C PRO A 43 -16.18 5.45 28.59
N SER A 44 -15.91 4.21 28.97
CA SER A 44 -14.58 3.63 28.93
C SER A 44 -14.36 3.01 27.56
N ILE A 45 -13.24 3.35 26.92
CA ILE A 45 -12.86 2.87 25.59
C ILE A 45 -11.59 2.05 25.73
N LYS A 46 -11.59 0.85 25.17
CA LYS A 46 -10.46 -0.10 25.22
C LYS A 46 -10.17 -0.63 23.83
N TRP A 47 -8.91 -0.63 23.43
CA TRP A 47 -8.42 -1.28 22.22
C TRP A 47 -7.48 -2.45 22.53
N ASP A 48 -7.72 -3.57 21.87
CA ASP A 48 -6.87 -4.76 21.92
C ASP A 48 -6.49 -5.19 20.49
N HIS A 49 -5.23 -5.61 20.31
CA HIS A 49 -4.71 -6.18 19.07
C HIS A 49 -4.68 -7.70 19.18
N MET A 50 -5.26 -8.39 18.20
CA MET A 50 -5.25 -9.85 18.11
C MET A 50 -4.50 -10.26 16.85
N SER A 51 -3.39 -10.96 17.05
CA SER A 51 -2.55 -11.50 15.97
C SER A 51 -2.28 -12.98 16.21
N SER A 52 -1.53 -13.62 15.30
CA SER A 52 -1.06 -14.99 15.47
C SER A 52 -0.18 -15.19 16.72
N ARG A 53 0.37 -14.10 17.29
CA ARG A 53 1.17 -14.13 18.53
C ARG A 53 0.33 -14.07 19.80
N GLY A 54 -0.98 -13.84 19.68
CA GLY A 54 -1.91 -13.68 20.80
C GLY A 54 -2.57 -12.31 20.86
N ILE A 55 -3.20 -12.04 22.00
CA ILE A 55 -3.93 -10.81 22.28
C ILE A 55 -3.03 -9.86 23.08
N GLN A 56 -2.91 -8.61 22.62
CA GLN A 56 -2.16 -7.56 23.27
C GLN A 56 -3.06 -6.37 23.56
N HIS A 57 -3.00 -5.89 24.79
CA HIS A 57 -3.64 -4.63 25.13
C HIS A 57 -2.91 -3.46 24.47
N ILE A 58 -3.64 -2.53 23.84
CA ILE A 58 -3.06 -1.33 23.25
C ILE A 58 -3.22 -0.14 24.20
N ILE A 59 -4.47 0.25 24.43
CA ILE A 59 -4.83 1.47 25.14
C ILE A 59 -6.23 1.34 25.75
N GLN A 60 -6.41 1.88 26.94
CA GLN A 60 -7.69 2.02 27.62
C GLN A 60 -7.80 3.40 28.25
N TRP A 61 -8.93 4.08 28.07
CA TRP A 61 -9.15 5.37 28.71
C TRP A 61 -10.62 5.62 29.01
N LYS A 62 -10.82 6.53 29.96
CA LYS A 62 -12.12 7.17 30.22
C LYS A 62 -11.86 8.67 30.30
N ALA A 63 -12.56 9.45 29.48
CA ALA A 63 -12.33 10.88 29.38
C ALA A 63 -12.44 11.56 30.76
N GLY A 64 -11.51 12.47 31.06
CA GLY A 64 -11.45 13.16 32.35
C GLY A 64 -11.09 12.29 33.56
N SER A 65 -10.76 11.01 33.37
CA SER A 65 -10.47 10.08 34.47
C SER A 65 -9.09 9.45 34.36
N TYR A 66 -8.86 8.60 33.36
CA TYR A 66 -7.60 7.87 33.24
C TYR A 66 -7.26 7.59 31.78
N LEU A 67 -5.97 7.38 31.53
CA LEU A 67 -5.39 6.93 30.27
C LEU A 67 -4.32 5.89 30.59
N ASN A 68 -4.49 4.69 30.07
CA ASN A 68 -3.59 3.57 30.25
C ASN A 68 -3.15 3.07 28.87
N ILE A 69 -1.87 3.17 28.55
CA ILE A 69 -1.30 2.71 27.28
C ILE A 69 -0.27 1.65 27.62
N SER A 70 -0.29 0.52 26.91
CA SER A 70 0.72 -0.51 27.11
C SER A 70 2.09 -0.05 26.60
N GLN A 71 3.15 -0.53 27.25
CA GLN A 71 4.51 -0.04 26.99
C GLN A 71 4.92 -0.16 25.51
N SER A 72 4.52 -1.25 24.83
CA SER A 72 4.84 -1.50 23.42
C SER A 72 4.13 -0.59 22.42
N TYR A 73 3.13 0.17 22.86
CA TYR A 73 2.35 1.10 22.04
C TYR A 73 2.46 2.56 22.50
N SER A 74 3.10 2.82 23.63
CA SER A 74 3.18 4.15 24.27
C SER A 74 3.78 5.26 23.39
N ASP A 75 4.69 4.91 22.49
CA ASP A 75 5.37 5.80 21.55
C ASP A 75 4.68 5.87 20.17
N ARG A 76 3.68 5.01 19.93
CA ARG A 76 3.09 4.79 18.61
C ARG A 76 1.58 5.02 18.54
N VAL A 77 0.89 5.16 19.67
CA VAL A 77 -0.57 5.27 19.71
C VAL A 77 -1.01 6.61 20.26
N HIS A 78 -1.95 7.23 19.55
CA HIS A 78 -2.65 8.42 20.01
C HIS A 78 -4.15 8.16 20.01
N SER A 79 -4.84 8.51 21.10
CA SER A 79 -6.30 8.45 21.18
C SER A 79 -6.97 9.74 20.71
N TYR A 80 -8.18 9.60 20.18
CA TYR A 80 -9.10 10.68 19.87
C TYR A 80 -10.33 10.63 20.77
N GLU A 81 -10.99 11.76 20.96
CA GLU A 81 -12.17 11.87 21.84
C GLU A 81 -13.34 11.00 21.38
N ASN A 82 -13.47 10.76 20.07
CA ASN A 82 -14.52 9.93 19.47
C ASN A 82 -14.27 8.41 19.62
N GLY A 83 -13.22 8.00 20.33
CA GLY A 83 -12.85 6.60 20.52
C GLY A 83 -11.88 6.03 19.50
N SER A 84 -11.60 6.77 18.42
CA SER A 84 -10.63 6.35 17.41
C SER A 84 -9.21 6.38 17.98
N ILE A 85 -8.31 5.62 17.35
CA ILE A 85 -6.88 5.70 17.65
C ILE A 85 -6.05 5.87 16.38
N LYS A 86 -4.98 6.66 16.45
CA LYS A 86 -3.94 6.71 15.42
C LYS A 86 -2.81 5.75 15.82
N LEU A 87 -2.40 4.88 14.90
CA LEU A 87 -1.24 4.01 15.05
C LEU A 87 -0.14 4.47 14.10
N LEU A 88 1.03 4.78 14.66
CA LEU A 88 2.17 5.33 13.93
C LEU A 88 3.11 4.24 13.42
N ASN A 89 3.73 4.53 12.27
CA ASN A 89 4.82 3.73 11.69
C ASN A 89 4.50 2.22 11.70
N VAL A 90 3.40 1.84 11.03
CA VAL A 90 2.92 0.46 11.02
C VAL A 90 3.91 -0.48 10.33
N GLY A 91 4.06 -1.69 10.84
CA GLY A 91 4.88 -2.75 10.26
C GLY A 91 4.08 -4.03 10.06
N VAL A 92 4.65 -5.01 9.36
CA VAL A 92 4.00 -6.31 9.09
C VAL A 92 3.51 -7.00 10.36
N LYS A 93 4.25 -6.82 11.47
CA LYS A 93 3.90 -7.34 12.80
C LYS A 93 2.57 -6.82 13.35
N ASP A 94 2.13 -5.64 12.89
CA ASP A 94 0.92 -4.98 13.35
C ASP A 94 -0.33 -5.50 12.60
N THR A 95 -0.16 -6.32 11.55
CA THR A 95 -1.25 -7.03 10.86
C THR A 95 -2.06 -7.87 11.85
N GLY A 96 -3.39 -7.80 11.75
CA GLY A 96 -4.30 -8.55 12.61
C GLY A 96 -5.63 -7.84 12.82
N PHE A 97 -6.35 -8.29 13.85
CA PHE A 97 -7.65 -7.74 14.24
C PHE A 97 -7.46 -6.73 15.36
N TYR A 98 -8.06 -5.57 15.22
CA TYR A 98 -8.11 -4.53 16.24
C TYR A 98 -9.53 -4.46 16.77
N VAL A 99 -9.71 -4.85 18.02
CA VAL A 99 -11.01 -4.89 18.68
C VAL A 99 -11.12 -3.70 19.61
N VAL A 100 -12.14 -2.89 19.38
CA VAL A 100 -12.55 -1.87 20.33
C VAL A 100 -13.67 -2.41 21.21
N THR A 101 -13.59 -2.12 22.50
CA THR A 101 -14.66 -2.32 23.48
C THR A 101 -15.04 -0.97 24.05
N VAL A 102 -16.30 -0.58 23.87
CA VAL A 102 -16.89 0.61 24.47
C VAL A 102 -17.80 0.16 25.61
N THR A 103 -17.50 0.60 26.82
CA THR A 103 -18.30 0.32 28.02
C THR A 103 -18.92 1.62 28.52
N GLU A 104 -20.24 1.68 28.53
CA GLU A 104 -20.99 2.79 29.11
C GLU A 104 -20.83 2.85 30.63
N GLU A 105 -21.17 4.00 31.21
CA GLU A 105 -21.20 4.22 32.65
C GLU A 105 -22.11 3.23 33.40
N PHE A 106 -23.22 2.80 32.79
CA PHE A 106 -24.14 1.82 33.38
C PHE A 106 -23.77 0.35 33.09
N GLY A 107 -22.61 0.12 32.48
CA GLY A 107 -22.05 -1.22 32.25
C GLY A 107 -22.47 -1.89 30.92
N LEU A 108 -23.26 -1.23 30.08
CA LEU A 108 -23.55 -1.72 28.73
C LEU A 108 -22.28 -1.71 27.88
N THR A 109 -22.03 -2.80 27.17
CA THR A 109 -20.82 -2.97 26.35
C THR A 109 -21.15 -3.19 24.88
N LYS A 110 -20.33 -2.61 24.01
CA LYS A 110 -20.34 -2.83 22.56
C LYS A 110 -18.93 -3.09 22.07
N HIS A 111 -18.84 -3.92 21.04
CA HIS A 111 -17.57 -4.27 20.41
C HIS A 111 -17.59 -3.92 18.93
N GLY A 112 -16.45 -3.48 18.43
CA GLY A 112 -16.20 -3.24 17.02
C GLY A 112 -14.85 -3.86 16.64
N THR A 113 -14.71 -4.27 15.38
CA THR A 113 -13.50 -4.92 14.89
C THR A 113 -13.05 -4.28 13.59
N ILE A 114 -11.77 -3.98 13.48
CA ILE A 114 -11.10 -3.54 12.26
C ILE A 114 -10.01 -4.55 11.91
N VAL A 115 -9.95 -4.97 10.66
CA VAL A 115 -8.88 -5.82 10.12
C VAL A 115 -7.82 -4.92 9.51
N LEU A 116 -6.58 -5.03 9.96
CA LEU A 116 -5.45 -4.32 9.39
C LEU A 116 -4.55 -5.29 8.62
N ASN A 117 -4.31 -5.00 7.35
CA ASN A 117 -3.36 -5.70 6.50
C ASN A 117 -2.21 -4.76 6.12
N VAL A 118 -1.01 -5.06 6.61
CA VAL A 118 0.21 -4.30 6.30
C VAL A 118 1.07 -5.06 5.31
N HIS A 119 1.37 -4.44 4.18
CA HIS A 119 2.19 -5.01 3.11
C HIS A 119 3.60 -4.42 3.12
N GLU A 120 4.61 -5.26 2.87
CA GLU A 120 5.97 -4.76 2.60
C GLU A 120 6.04 -4.16 1.21
N ILE A 121 6.68 -3.00 1.08
CA ILE A 121 6.99 -2.43 -0.24
C ILE A 121 8.36 -2.95 -0.65
N LEU A 122 8.39 -3.88 -1.61
CA LEU A 122 9.61 -4.42 -2.17
C LEU A 122 10.22 -3.41 -3.16
N TYR A 123 10.86 -2.35 -2.67
CA TYR A 123 11.53 -1.36 -3.53
C TYR A 123 12.81 -1.88 -4.18
N GLU A 124 13.51 -2.82 -3.54
CA GLU A 124 14.77 -3.37 -4.08
C GLU A 124 14.55 -4.10 -5.41
N ASP A 125 13.44 -4.83 -5.55
CA ASP A 125 13.15 -5.60 -6.76
C ASP A 125 12.85 -4.68 -7.95
N PHE A 126 12.15 -3.57 -7.74
CA PHE A 126 11.87 -2.61 -8.81
C PHE A 126 13.13 -1.91 -9.32
N TYR A 127 14.07 -1.59 -8.42
CA TYR A 127 15.34 -0.98 -8.82
C TYR A 127 16.21 -1.96 -9.60
N PHE A 128 16.31 -3.21 -9.15
CA PHE A 128 17.04 -4.27 -9.85
C PHE A 128 16.49 -4.47 -11.27
N VAL A 129 15.16 -4.56 -11.42
CA VAL A 129 14.50 -4.70 -12.72
C VAL A 129 14.78 -3.49 -13.61
N ALA A 130 14.65 -2.26 -13.09
CA ALA A 130 14.89 -1.05 -13.86
C ALA A 130 16.34 -0.97 -14.39
N VAL A 131 17.33 -1.26 -13.53
CA VAL A 131 18.74 -1.30 -13.90
C VAL A 131 19.01 -2.36 -14.97
N PHE A 132 18.43 -3.56 -14.80
CA PHE A 132 18.56 -4.63 -15.78
C PHE A 132 18.01 -4.24 -17.16
N ILE A 133 16.82 -3.63 -17.20
CA ILE A 133 16.21 -3.11 -18.44
C ILE A 133 17.10 -2.02 -19.07
N ALA A 134 17.70 -1.14 -18.27
CA ALA A 134 18.61 -0.11 -18.79
C ALA A 134 19.85 -0.72 -19.47
N PHE A 135 20.45 -1.76 -18.89
CA PHE A 135 21.56 -2.50 -19.50
C PHE A 135 21.16 -3.20 -20.79
N LEU A 136 19.99 -3.86 -20.81
CA LEU A 136 19.46 -4.49 -22.02
C LEU A 136 19.19 -3.47 -23.13
N ALA A 137 18.61 -2.32 -22.80
CA ALA A 137 18.35 -1.25 -23.75
C ALA A 137 19.67 -0.70 -24.34
N ALA A 138 20.67 -0.43 -23.50
CA ALA A 138 21.99 0.00 -23.93
C ALA A 138 22.68 -1.05 -24.83
N GLY A 139 22.67 -2.32 -24.43
CA GLY A 139 23.22 -3.42 -25.22
C GLY A 139 22.54 -3.55 -26.59
N SER A 140 21.21 -3.44 -26.62
CA SER A 140 20.45 -3.49 -27.87
C SER A 140 20.79 -2.34 -28.81
N ALA A 141 20.92 -1.11 -28.30
CA ALA A 141 21.32 0.05 -29.10
C ALA A 141 22.72 -0.13 -29.71
N VAL A 142 23.69 -0.62 -28.94
CA VAL A 142 25.05 -0.91 -29.44
C VAL A 142 25.02 -1.95 -30.56
N LEU A 143 24.26 -3.03 -30.39
CA LEU A 143 24.10 -4.07 -31.41
C LEU A 143 23.45 -3.52 -32.68
N VAL A 144 22.40 -2.71 -32.57
CA VAL A 144 21.74 -2.07 -33.71
C VAL A 144 22.71 -1.15 -34.45
N CYS A 145 23.48 -0.33 -33.73
CA CYS A 145 24.52 0.52 -34.32
C CYS A 145 25.58 -0.32 -35.05
N PHE A 146 26.05 -1.41 -34.45
CA PHE A 146 27.03 -2.31 -35.06
C PHE A 146 26.50 -2.97 -36.33
N LEU A 147 25.28 -3.52 -36.29
CA LEU A 147 24.62 -4.10 -37.46
C LEU A 147 24.41 -3.08 -38.57
N TRP A 148 24.04 -1.83 -38.23
CA TRP A 148 23.89 -0.75 -39.20
C TRP A 148 25.21 -0.39 -39.88
N ILE A 149 26.31 -0.30 -39.12
CA ILE A 149 27.66 -0.06 -39.66
C ILE A 149 28.09 -1.22 -40.56
N CYS A 150 27.94 -2.47 -40.10
CA CYS A 150 28.26 -3.66 -40.88
C CYS A 150 27.48 -3.71 -42.20
N ASN A 151 26.17 -3.44 -42.17
CA ASN A 151 25.34 -3.37 -43.37
C ASN A 151 25.79 -2.28 -44.34
N LYS A 152 26.13 -1.09 -43.82
CA LYS A 152 26.63 0.02 -44.63
C LYS A 152 27.97 -0.31 -45.29
N CYS A 153 28.90 -0.91 -44.54
CA CYS A 153 30.19 -1.39 -45.06
C CYS A 153 30.00 -2.47 -46.14
N ALA A 154 29.12 -3.44 -45.90
CA ALA A 154 28.81 -4.50 -46.86
C ALA A 154 28.22 -3.92 -48.15
N ASN A 155 27.31 -2.95 -48.05
CA ASN A 155 26.71 -2.28 -49.20
C ASN A 155 27.76 -1.50 -50.03
N ILE A 156 28.64 -0.75 -49.36
CA ILE A 156 29.75 -0.03 -50.03
C ILE A 156 30.68 -1.02 -50.73
N TYR A 157 31.04 -2.11 -50.04
CA TYR A 157 31.88 -3.17 -50.61
C TYR A 157 31.23 -3.80 -51.85
N HIS A 158 29.95 -4.13 -51.78
CA HIS A 158 29.20 -4.72 -52.88
C HIS A 158 29.14 -3.76 -54.10
N LYS A 159 28.89 -2.47 -53.88
CA LYS A 159 28.91 -1.45 -54.94
C LYS A 159 30.28 -1.32 -55.60
N LYS A 160 31.36 -1.25 -54.82
CA LYS A 160 32.73 -1.20 -55.36
C LYS A 160 33.07 -2.44 -56.19
N LYS A 161 32.64 -3.63 -55.75
CA LYS A 161 32.85 -4.89 -56.48
C LYS A 161 32.09 -4.91 -57.81
N GLN A 162 30.87 -4.38 -57.86
CA GLN A 162 30.09 -4.31 -59.10
C GLN A 162 30.69 -3.32 -60.09
N LEU A 163 31.16 -2.14 -59.62
CA LEU A 163 31.81 -1.16 -60.49
C LEU A 163 33.07 -1.73 -61.15
N LYS A 164 33.96 -2.37 -60.36
CA LYS A 164 35.17 -3.00 -60.91
C LYS A 164 34.85 -4.06 -61.97
N ARG A 165 33.81 -4.87 -61.76
CA ARG A 165 33.37 -5.85 -62.76
C ARG A 165 32.83 -5.19 -64.02
N ALA A 166 32.08 -4.09 -63.90
CA ALA A 166 31.57 -3.37 -65.06
C ALA A 166 32.71 -2.75 -65.88
N GLU A 167 33.67 -2.10 -65.22
CA GLU A 167 34.88 -1.55 -65.86
C GLU A 167 35.70 -2.65 -66.56
N GLU A 168 35.88 -3.81 -65.92
CA GLU A 168 36.55 -4.97 -66.53
C GLU A 168 35.81 -5.51 -67.76
N ILE A 169 34.47 -5.51 -67.75
CA ILE A 169 33.66 -5.95 -68.90
C ILE A 169 33.75 -4.94 -70.05
N GLU A 170 33.66 -3.63 -69.78
CA GLU A 170 33.79 -2.58 -70.79
C GLU A 170 35.18 -2.59 -71.45
N MET A 171 36.25 -2.75 -70.66
CA MET A 171 37.61 -2.86 -71.20
C MET A 171 37.78 -4.06 -72.13
N ARG A 172 37.16 -5.21 -71.81
CA ARG A 172 37.18 -6.40 -72.68
C ARG A 172 36.40 -6.18 -73.98
N ILE A 173 35.25 -5.50 -73.93
CA ILE A 173 34.47 -5.19 -75.13
C ILE A 173 35.27 -4.27 -76.06
N ILE A 174 35.99 -3.27 -75.52
CA ILE A 174 36.80 -2.34 -76.32
C ILE A 174 38.05 -3.01 -76.93
N SER A 175 38.67 -3.98 -76.25
CA SER A 175 39.86 -4.66 -76.78
C SER A 175 39.58 -5.65 -77.91
N ASP A 176 38.35 -6.15 -78.00
CA ASP A 176 37.94 -7.19 -78.95
C ASP A 176 37.34 -6.61 -80.26
N GLN A 177 37.32 -5.28 -80.43
CA GLN A 177 36.82 -4.55 -81.60
C GLN A 177 37.94 -3.89 -82.40
#